data_AF-A0A668RWZ4-F1
#
_entry.id   AF-A0A668RWZ4-F1
#
_cell.length_a   1.000
_cell.length_b   1.000
_cell.length_c   1.000
_cell.angle_alpha   90.00
_cell.angle_beta   90.00
_cell.angle_gamma   90.00
#
_symmetry.space_group_name_H-M   'P 1'
#
loop_
_entity.id
_entity.type
_entity.pdbx_description
1 polymer ?
#
loop_
_entity_poly.entity_id
_entity_poly.type
_entity_poly.pdbx_seq_one_letter_code
_entity_poly.pdbx_strand_id
1 'polypeptide(L)'
;MARVVQSKVAVVSTVFFVCLHFACCNNGRRVGDALETEFSGFSVPLEHSFEVDDVAKFQVRGALLLKPGREPSVSLSQNPLSDEDRTKLKEVAAVDGLYRIRVPRVFLQADRQTERQMEGYLTAFVRACAMVESHLSDVIALHTDVSGYLIGVSIVTLPGACRGTEVEDEVDLEIFNTTLSIMAPVNAPGPETAFFLERMEQESEKKGKNPQEQKSFIAKYWYLILGGAIFLMVTNSAQPPAGGGREQS
;
A
#
# COMPACT_ATOMS: atom_id res chain seq x y z
N MET A 1 -63.22 -21.95 51.35
CA MET A 1 -62.79 -21.46 52.69
C MET A 1 -61.82 -22.50 53.25
N ALA A 2 -60.50 -22.29 53.13
CA ALA A 2 -59.58 -21.90 54.23
C ALA A 2 -59.48 -22.99 55.32
N ARG A 3 -58.35 -23.58 55.75
CA ARG A 3 -56.90 -23.24 55.79
C ARG A 3 -56.10 -24.56 55.83
N VAL A 4 -55.02 -24.71 55.04
CA VAL A 4 -53.58 -24.62 55.42
C VAL A 4 -53.15 -25.49 56.61
N VAL A 5 -52.33 -26.50 56.30
CA VAL A 5 -51.77 -27.54 57.17
C VAL A 5 -50.33 -27.22 57.57
N GLN A 6 -50.11 -27.34 58.89
CA GLN A 6 -48.90 -27.59 59.69
C GLN A 6 -47.49 -27.13 59.25
N SER A 7 -46.95 -26.29 60.14
CA SER A 7 -45.53 -26.08 60.46
C SER A 7 -44.94 -27.26 61.25
N LYS A 8 -43.66 -27.62 61.01
CA LYS A 8 -42.56 -27.61 62.01
C LYS A 8 -41.23 -28.18 61.47
N VAL A 9 -40.18 -27.34 61.56
CA VAL A 9 -38.87 -27.56 62.24
C VAL A 9 -37.96 -28.73 61.81
N ALA A 10 -36.72 -28.40 61.41
CA ALA A 10 -35.42 -28.87 61.98
C ALA A 10 -34.29 -28.73 60.93
N VAL A 11 -33.40 -27.74 61.04
CA VAL A 11 -32.09 -27.77 61.75
C VAL A 11 -31.00 -28.55 60.99
N VAL A 12 -30.13 -27.77 60.34
CA VAL A 12 -28.65 -27.84 60.29
C VAL A 12 -27.99 -29.17 60.67
N SER A 13 -27.26 -29.77 59.72
CA SER A 13 -25.98 -30.41 60.05
C SER A 13 -25.03 -30.45 58.84
N THR A 14 -23.85 -29.94 59.14
CA THR A 14 -22.62 -29.80 58.38
C THR A 14 -21.90 -31.12 58.09
N VAL A 15 -21.26 -31.17 56.90
CA VAL A 15 -19.88 -31.67 56.64
C VAL A 15 -19.57 -33.12 57.05
N PHE A 16 -19.63 -34.05 56.08
CA PHE A 16 -18.71 -35.18 55.81
C PHE A 16 -19.39 -36.13 54.81
N PHE A 17 -18.64 -36.83 53.96
CA PHE A 17 -19.05 -37.57 52.74
C PHE A 17 -19.23 -36.62 51.55
N VAL A 18 -18.32 -36.53 50.58
CA VAL A 18 -17.85 -37.65 49.75
C VAL A 18 -16.40 -37.38 49.29
N CYS A 19 -15.45 -38.10 49.89
CA CYS A 19 -14.25 -38.52 49.17
C CYS A 19 -14.61 -39.72 48.29
N LEU A 20 -13.82 -39.95 47.23
CA LEU A 20 -13.70 -41.16 46.41
C LEU A 20 -14.46 -41.15 45.08
N HIS A 21 -13.84 -40.56 44.04
CA HIS A 21 -13.48 -41.38 42.87
C HIS A 21 -12.37 -40.72 42.04
N PHE A 22 -11.43 -41.57 41.62
CA PHE A 22 -10.39 -41.39 40.61
C PHE A 22 -9.09 -40.65 40.96
N ALA A 23 -8.14 -41.47 41.40
CA ALA A 23 -6.72 -41.27 41.26
C ALA A 23 -6.24 -41.47 39.80
N CYS A 24 -5.07 -40.85 39.55
CA CYS A 24 -4.00 -41.21 38.61
C CYS A 24 -4.02 -40.69 37.15
N CYS A 25 -3.11 -39.72 36.95
CA CYS A 25 -2.02 -39.69 35.98
C CYS A 25 -2.36 -39.85 34.49
N ASN A 26 -1.98 -38.88 33.65
CA ASN A 26 -0.62 -38.85 33.06
C ASN A 26 -0.42 -37.60 32.18
N ASN A 27 0.86 -37.26 32.02
CA ASN A 27 1.47 -36.28 31.16
C ASN A 27 0.82 -36.17 29.76
N GLY A 28 0.45 -34.95 29.40
CA GLY A 28 -0.05 -34.62 28.07
C GLY A 28 0.09 -33.13 27.82
N ARG A 29 1.34 -32.66 27.74
CA ARG A 29 1.72 -31.37 27.19
C ARG A 29 1.16 -31.31 25.76
N ARG A 30 -0.09 -30.86 25.59
CA ARG A 30 -0.64 -30.48 24.29
C ARG A 30 0.00 -29.15 23.92
N VAL A 31 1.18 -29.28 23.33
CA VAL A 31 1.67 -28.37 22.30
C VAL A 31 0.56 -28.34 21.24
N GLY A 32 -0.02 -27.16 20.99
CA GLY A 32 -0.95 -26.96 19.88
C GLY A 32 -2.33 -26.44 20.25
N ASP A 33 -2.45 -25.52 21.20
CA ASP A 33 -3.64 -24.66 21.34
C ASP A 33 -3.28 -23.17 21.16
N ALA A 34 -2.31 -22.93 20.25
CA ALA A 34 -1.81 -21.60 19.88
C ALA A 34 -1.97 -21.34 18.37
N LEU A 35 -2.92 -22.03 17.71
CA LEU A 35 -3.18 -21.88 16.27
C LEU A 35 -4.68 -21.86 15.95
N GLU A 36 -5.49 -21.23 16.80
CA GLU A 36 -6.93 -20.98 16.57
C GLU A 36 -7.28 -19.50 16.85
N THR A 37 -6.28 -18.61 16.85
CA THR A 37 -6.48 -17.14 16.79
C THR A 37 -5.91 -16.58 15.48
N GLU A 38 -5.71 -17.44 14.48
CA GLU A 38 -5.32 -17.03 13.14
C GLU A 38 -6.61 -16.70 12.35
N PHE A 39 -6.82 -15.39 12.15
CA PHE A 39 -7.65 -14.81 11.07
C PHE A 39 -9.17 -14.79 11.22
N SER A 40 -9.71 -14.29 12.33
CA SER A 40 -11.05 -13.69 12.25
C SER A 40 -10.95 -12.40 11.42
N GLY A 41 -11.54 -12.43 10.23
CA GLY A 41 -11.62 -11.24 9.37
C GLY A 41 -12.40 -10.13 10.08
N PHE A 42 -12.04 -8.88 9.79
CA PHE A 42 -12.71 -7.70 10.31
C PHE A 42 -13.68 -7.13 9.28
N SER A 43 -14.89 -6.82 9.73
CA SER A 43 -15.95 -6.28 8.87
C SER A 43 -15.97 -4.76 8.93
N VAL A 44 -15.98 -4.12 7.76
CA VAL A 44 -15.97 -2.67 7.59
C VAL A 44 -17.12 -2.27 6.66
N PRO A 45 -17.98 -1.31 7.01
CA PRO A 45 -19.06 -0.90 6.13
C PRO A 45 -18.52 -0.21 4.87
N LEU A 46 -19.05 -0.63 3.72
CA LEU A 46 -18.95 0.10 2.46
C LEU A 46 -20.23 0.91 2.29
N GLU A 47 -20.08 2.21 2.23
CA GLU A 47 -21.21 3.13 2.06
C GLU A 47 -21.12 3.82 0.70
N HIS A 48 -22.27 4.17 0.14
CA HIS A 48 -22.39 4.88 -1.13
C HIS A 48 -23.37 6.06 -1.03
N SER A 49 -23.28 6.97 -1.99
CA SER A 49 -24.17 8.11 -2.11
C SER A 49 -24.28 8.52 -3.58
N PHE A 50 -25.50 8.80 -4.02
CA PHE A 50 -25.82 9.30 -5.35
C PHE A 50 -26.98 10.29 -5.18
N GLU A 51 -26.62 11.53 -4.89
CA GLU A 51 -27.56 12.64 -4.76
C GLU A 51 -27.39 13.57 -5.96
N VAL A 52 -28.48 14.19 -6.40
CA VAL A 52 -28.44 15.26 -7.40
C VAL A 52 -27.80 16.51 -6.79
N ASP A 53 -27.99 16.72 -5.50
CA ASP A 53 -27.36 17.80 -4.73
C ASP A 53 -25.90 17.48 -4.38
N ASP A 54 -25.09 18.52 -4.16
CA ASP A 54 -23.70 18.36 -3.70
C ASP A 54 -23.57 17.82 -2.27
N VAL A 55 -24.68 17.66 -1.55
CA VAL A 55 -24.72 17.14 -0.18
C VAL A 55 -24.86 15.61 -0.21
N ALA A 56 -23.74 14.91 -0.06
CA ALA A 56 -23.71 13.46 -0.05
C ALA A 56 -24.42 12.87 1.19
N LYS A 57 -25.54 12.17 0.96
CA LYS A 57 -26.21 11.33 1.96
C LYS A 57 -25.75 9.89 1.78
N PHE A 58 -24.90 9.44 2.68
CA PHE A 58 -24.31 8.12 2.60
C PHE A 58 -25.21 7.06 3.22
N GLN A 59 -25.41 5.97 2.47
CA GLN A 59 -26.17 4.80 2.86
C GLN A 59 -25.30 3.55 2.74
N VAL A 60 -25.64 2.49 3.47
CA VAL A 60 -24.84 1.26 3.48
C VAL A 60 -25.10 0.47 2.21
N ARG A 61 -24.06 0.30 1.38
CA ARG A 61 -24.06 -0.57 0.20
C ARG A 61 -23.78 -2.02 0.57
N GLY A 62 -22.93 -2.23 1.57
CA GLY A 62 -22.47 -3.56 1.97
C GLY A 62 -21.39 -3.53 3.06
N ALA A 63 -20.69 -4.64 3.21
CA ALA A 63 -19.61 -4.81 4.17
C ALA A 63 -18.38 -5.47 3.51
N LEU A 64 -17.21 -4.89 3.77
CA LEU A 64 -15.89 -5.40 3.42
C LEU A 64 -15.40 -6.30 4.55
N LEU A 65 -15.18 -7.57 4.27
CA LEU A 65 -14.55 -8.49 5.20
C LEU A 65 -13.06 -8.59 4.86
N LEU A 66 -12.27 -7.87 5.65
CA LEU A 66 -10.83 -7.74 5.53
C LEU A 66 -10.15 -8.83 6.37
N LYS A 67 -9.36 -9.68 5.73
CA LYS A 67 -8.58 -10.69 6.43
C LYS A 67 -7.13 -10.23 6.48
N PRO A 68 -6.58 -9.94 7.67
CA PRO A 68 -5.15 -9.72 7.82
C PRO A 68 -4.40 -10.99 7.40
N GLY A 69 -3.12 -10.89 7.08
CA GLY A 69 -2.31 -12.02 6.63
C GLY A 69 -0.98 -11.57 6.05
N ARG A 70 -0.11 -12.53 5.73
CA ARG A 70 1.09 -12.26 4.90
C ARG A 70 0.68 -11.67 3.55
N GLU A 71 -0.44 -12.15 3.03
CA GLU A 71 -1.14 -11.61 1.87
C GLU A 71 -2.52 -11.14 2.36
N PRO A 72 -2.74 -9.82 2.46
CA PRO A 72 -4.04 -9.31 2.90
C PRO A 72 -5.08 -9.63 1.83
N SER A 73 -6.19 -10.26 2.24
CA SER A 73 -7.30 -10.56 1.34
C SER A 73 -8.55 -9.85 1.79
N VAL A 74 -9.42 -9.58 0.82
CA VAL A 74 -10.69 -8.90 1.07
C VAL A 74 -11.81 -9.60 0.34
N SER A 75 -12.93 -9.73 1.04
CA SER A 75 -14.18 -10.26 0.52
C SER A 75 -15.27 -9.25 0.75
N LEU A 76 -16.31 -9.30 -0.08
CA LEU A 76 -17.33 -8.28 -0.14
C LEU A 76 -18.71 -8.94 -0.02
N SER A 77 -19.54 -8.38 0.85
CA SER A 77 -20.96 -8.71 0.98
C SER A 77 -21.76 -7.45 0.65
N GLN A 78 -22.64 -7.52 -0.34
CA GLN A 78 -23.40 -6.37 -0.82
C GLN A 78 -24.89 -6.62 -0.73
N ASN A 79 -25.62 -5.55 -0.50
CA ASN A 79 -27.07 -5.54 -0.63
C ASN A 79 -27.45 -5.20 -2.08
N PRO A 80 -28.54 -5.79 -2.60
CA PRO A 80 -29.07 -5.41 -3.89
C PRO A 80 -29.59 -3.97 -3.86
N LEU A 81 -29.71 -3.35 -5.02
CA LEU A 81 -30.23 -1.99 -5.16
C LEU A 81 -31.77 -2.01 -5.15
N SER A 82 -32.38 -1.13 -4.34
CA SER A 82 -33.84 -0.98 -4.30
C SER A 82 -34.38 -0.35 -5.59
N ASP A 83 -35.64 -0.59 -5.92
CA ASP A 83 -36.25 -0.06 -7.14
C ASP A 83 -36.32 1.49 -7.13
N GLU A 84 -36.51 2.07 -5.94
CA GLU A 84 -36.44 3.52 -5.73
C GLU A 84 -35.02 4.05 -5.99
N ASP A 85 -34.00 3.34 -5.49
CA ASP A 85 -32.61 3.72 -5.68
C ASP A 85 -32.16 3.58 -7.15
N ARG A 86 -32.70 2.59 -7.89
CA ARG A 86 -32.45 2.45 -9.34
C ARG A 86 -32.94 3.67 -10.11
N THR A 87 -34.18 4.07 -9.84
CA THR A 87 -34.80 5.25 -10.48
C THR A 87 -33.99 6.50 -10.16
N LYS A 88 -33.62 6.67 -8.89
CA LYS A 88 -32.80 7.80 -8.46
C LYS A 88 -31.42 7.81 -9.10
N LEU A 89 -30.75 6.65 -9.21
CA LEU A 89 -29.45 6.54 -9.85
C LEU A 89 -29.51 6.96 -11.33
N LYS A 90 -30.60 6.62 -12.03
CA LYS A 90 -30.85 7.08 -13.41
C LYS A 90 -31.10 8.57 -13.51
N GLU A 91 -31.87 9.16 -12.61
CA GLU A 91 -32.08 10.61 -12.56
C GLU A 91 -30.75 11.35 -12.36
N VAL A 92 -29.91 10.86 -11.45
CA VAL A 92 -28.55 11.40 -11.23
C VAL A 92 -27.66 11.21 -12.46
N ALA A 93 -27.77 10.06 -13.15
CA ALA A 93 -27.04 9.81 -14.39
C ALA A 93 -27.46 10.76 -15.53
N ALA A 94 -28.75 11.12 -15.62
CA ALA A 94 -29.27 12.01 -16.65
C ALA A 94 -28.75 13.45 -16.54
N VAL A 95 -28.29 13.86 -15.34
CA VAL A 95 -27.73 15.19 -15.06
C VAL A 95 -26.20 15.18 -14.92
N ASP A 96 -25.53 14.12 -15.40
CA ASP A 96 -24.08 13.92 -15.26
C ASP A 96 -23.58 13.98 -13.79
N GLY A 97 -24.42 13.53 -12.85
CA GLY A 97 -24.09 13.51 -11.44
C GLY A 97 -23.03 12.48 -11.05
N LEU A 98 -22.70 12.44 -9.76
CA LEU A 98 -21.62 11.60 -9.22
C LEU A 98 -22.16 10.48 -8.34
N TYR A 99 -21.63 9.27 -8.54
CA TYR A 99 -21.75 8.17 -7.61
C TYR A 99 -20.51 8.14 -6.71
N ARG A 100 -20.73 8.34 -5.41
CA ARG A 100 -19.68 8.46 -4.40
C ARG A 100 -19.69 7.22 -3.52
N ILE A 101 -18.51 6.77 -3.12
CA ILE A 101 -18.34 5.73 -2.10
C ILE A 101 -17.53 6.27 -0.93
N ARG A 102 -17.75 5.70 0.25
CA ARG A 102 -16.89 5.92 1.40
C ARG A 102 -16.64 4.65 2.19
N VAL A 103 -15.47 4.58 2.80
CA VAL A 103 -15.02 3.51 3.69
C VAL A 103 -14.36 4.17 4.90
N PRO A 104 -14.63 3.74 6.14
CA PRO A 104 -13.97 4.32 7.31
C PRO A 104 -12.47 3.98 7.30
N ARG A 105 -11.67 4.83 7.95
CA ARG A 105 -10.23 4.58 8.11
C ARG A 105 -10.02 3.46 9.12
N VAL A 106 -9.29 2.42 8.69
CA VAL A 106 -9.05 1.23 9.49
C VAL A 106 -7.61 0.77 9.42
N PHE A 107 -7.15 0.13 10.50
CA PHE A 107 -5.86 -0.52 10.59
C PHE A 107 -6.02 -2.03 10.44
N LEU A 108 -5.42 -2.60 9.39
CA LEU A 108 -5.60 -4.01 9.05
C LEU A 108 -4.90 -4.95 10.03
N GLN A 109 -3.81 -4.51 10.65
CA GLN A 109 -2.93 -5.36 11.47
C GLN A 109 -3.14 -5.23 13.00
N ALA A 110 -4.18 -4.55 13.49
CA ALA A 110 -4.37 -4.43 14.94
C ALA A 110 -4.88 -5.74 15.56
N ASP A 111 -4.42 -6.11 16.74
CA ASP A 111 -4.93 -7.29 17.47
C ASP A 111 -6.27 -7.00 18.18
N ARG A 112 -6.54 -5.74 18.54
CA ARG A 112 -7.73 -5.33 19.29
C ARG A 112 -8.68 -4.50 18.43
N GLN A 113 -9.97 -4.82 18.47
CA GLN A 113 -11.01 -4.13 17.69
C GLN A 113 -11.06 -2.62 17.94
N THR A 114 -10.83 -2.17 19.17
CA THR A 114 -10.87 -0.75 19.56
C THR A 114 -9.74 0.08 18.96
N GLU A 115 -8.61 -0.54 18.60
CA GLU A 115 -7.45 0.13 17.99
C GLU A 115 -7.49 0.07 16.46
N ARG A 116 -8.44 -0.68 15.88
CA ARG A 116 -8.58 -0.85 14.42
C ARG A 116 -9.29 0.32 13.75
N GLN A 117 -10.17 1.03 14.45
CA GLN A 117 -10.95 2.11 13.85
C GLN A 117 -10.32 3.46 14.16
N MET A 118 -10.05 4.23 13.10
CA MET A 118 -9.56 5.59 13.18
C MET A 118 -10.69 6.54 12.77
N GLU A 119 -10.71 7.74 13.35
CA GLU A 119 -11.73 8.73 13.00
C GLU A 119 -11.59 9.17 11.54
N GLY A 120 -12.72 9.27 10.85
CA GLY A 120 -12.83 9.75 9.48
C GLY A 120 -13.03 8.67 8.43
N TYR A 121 -13.27 9.14 7.20
CA TYR A 121 -13.62 8.33 6.05
C TYR A 121 -12.70 8.62 4.88
N LEU A 122 -12.51 7.61 4.05
CA LEU A 122 -11.89 7.71 2.74
C LEU A 122 -13.01 7.71 1.71
N THR A 123 -12.99 8.67 0.79
CA THR A 123 -14.04 8.86 -0.20
C THR A 123 -13.47 8.80 -1.61
N ALA A 124 -14.21 8.18 -2.52
CA ALA A 124 -13.92 8.21 -3.95
C ALA A 124 -15.22 8.35 -4.74
N PHE A 125 -15.12 8.71 -6.01
CA PHE A 125 -16.30 8.95 -6.85
C PHE A 125 -16.06 8.55 -8.30
N VAL A 126 -17.14 8.23 -8.99
CA VAL A 126 -17.24 8.03 -10.44
C VAL A 126 -18.47 8.76 -10.97
N ARG A 127 -18.58 8.96 -12.28
CA ARG A 127 -19.81 9.49 -12.87
C ARG A 127 -20.94 8.47 -12.72
N ALA A 128 -22.13 8.93 -12.34
CA ALA A 128 -23.31 8.09 -12.19
C ALA A 128 -23.71 7.41 -13.50
N CYS A 129 -23.63 8.13 -14.63
CA CYS A 129 -23.87 7.55 -15.96
C CYS A 129 -22.96 6.35 -16.26
N ALA A 130 -21.69 6.38 -15.81
CA ALA A 130 -20.76 5.28 -16.04
C ALA A 130 -21.08 4.04 -15.18
N MET A 131 -21.67 4.23 -14.00
CA MET A 131 -22.16 3.13 -13.15
C MET A 131 -23.40 2.45 -13.74
N VAL A 132 -24.30 3.23 -14.36
CA VAL A 132 -25.52 2.71 -15.00
C VAL A 132 -25.16 1.96 -16.28
N GLU A 133 -24.36 2.56 -17.16
CA GLU A 133 -23.93 1.93 -18.42
C GLU A 133 -22.99 0.73 -18.22
N SER A 134 -22.33 0.62 -17.06
CA SER A 134 -21.55 -0.55 -16.71
C SER A 134 -22.36 -1.67 -16.06
N HIS A 135 -23.69 -1.56 -16.00
CA HIS A 135 -24.56 -2.55 -15.34
C HIS A 135 -24.11 -2.82 -13.89
N LEU A 136 -23.84 -1.75 -13.14
CA LEU A 136 -23.30 -1.80 -11.78
C LEU A 136 -21.97 -2.57 -11.65
N SER A 137 -21.20 -2.68 -12.73
CA SER A 137 -19.86 -3.26 -12.73
C SER A 137 -18.81 -2.23 -12.35
N ASP A 138 -18.17 -2.46 -11.21
CA ASP A 138 -17.14 -1.60 -10.66
C ASP A 138 -15.95 -2.38 -10.09
N VAL A 139 -14.78 -1.73 -10.10
CA VAL A 139 -13.54 -2.21 -9.50
C VAL A 139 -13.14 -1.24 -8.42
N ILE A 140 -13.09 -1.73 -7.19
CA ILE A 140 -12.65 -0.95 -6.02
C ILE A 140 -11.26 -1.43 -5.61
N ALA A 141 -10.35 -0.49 -5.41
CA ALA A 141 -9.03 -0.76 -4.85
C ALA A 141 -8.84 0.00 -3.53
N LEU A 142 -8.42 -0.74 -2.53
CA LEU A 142 -8.10 -0.27 -1.18
C LEU A 142 -6.59 -0.10 -1.07
N HIS A 143 -6.13 1.13 -0.81
CA HIS A 143 -4.70 1.44 -0.75
C HIS A 143 -4.25 1.47 0.70
N THR A 144 -3.21 0.71 1.02
CA THR A 144 -2.66 0.64 2.37
C THR A 144 -1.27 1.28 2.44
N ASP A 145 -0.79 1.59 3.64
CA ASP A 145 0.61 1.93 3.87
C ASP A 145 1.46 0.67 4.19
N VAL A 146 2.74 0.87 4.49
CA VAL A 146 3.67 -0.21 4.88
C VAL A 146 3.33 -0.84 6.23
N SER A 147 2.59 -0.12 7.08
CA SER A 147 2.17 -0.58 8.41
C SER A 147 0.83 -1.32 8.36
N GLY A 148 0.05 -1.19 7.30
CA GLY A 148 -1.28 -1.76 7.14
C GLY A 148 -2.44 -0.81 7.47
N TYR A 149 -2.21 0.49 7.54
CA TYR A 149 -3.28 1.49 7.57
C TYR A 149 -3.91 1.66 6.19
N LEU A 150 -5.23 1.68 6.14
CA LEU A 150 -5.95 2.07 4.94
C LEU A 150 -5.83 3.59 4.75
N ILE A 151 -5.12 4.02 3.71
CA ILE A 151 -4.83 5.44 3.42
C ILE A 151 -5.65 6.00 2.26
N GLY A 152 -6.16 5.14 1.39
CA GLY A 152 -6.92 5.57 0.21
C GLY A 152 -7.91 4.51 -0.29
N VAL A 153 -8.89 4.98 -1.05
CA VAL A 153 -9.83 4.14 -1.81
C VAL A 153 -9.94 4.71 -3.21
N SER A 154 -10.03 3.85 -4.21
CA SER A 154 -10.30 4.23 -5.59
C SER A 154 -11.38 3.33 -6.17
N ILE A 155 -12.23 3.88 -7.03
CA ILE A 155 -13.29 3.17 -7.74
C ILE A 155 -13.19 3.48 -9.23
N VAL A 156 -13.39 2.47 -10.07
CA VAL A 156 -13.43 2.57 -11.53
C VAL A 156 -14.57 1.71 -12.05
N THR A 157 -15.27 2.15 -13.09
CA THR A 157 -16.30 1.36 -13.78
C THR A 157 -15.79 0.83 -15.12
N LEU A 158 -16.39 -0.25 -15.60
CA LEU A 158 -16.06 -0.86 -16.88
C LEU A 158 -17.34 -1.00 -17.71
N PRO A 159 -17.62 -0.10 -18.68
CA PRO A 159 -16.78 0.99 -19.18
C PRO A 159 -16.70 2.21 -18.24
N GLY A 160 -15.59 2.96 -18.31
CA GLY A 160 -15.34 4.16 -17.50
C GLY A 160 -15.88 5.47 -18.09
N ALA A 161 -16.49 5.40 -19.27
CA ALA A 161 -16.98 6.54 -20.04
C ALA A 161 -18.45 6.38 -20.38
N CYS A 162 -19.19 7.49 -20.35
CA CYS A 162 -20.62 7.50 -20.67
C CYS A 162 -20.78 7.70 -22.18
N ARG A 163 -21.53 6.82 -22.82
CA ARG A 163 -21.82 6.80 -24.27
C ARG A 163 -23.29 7.10 -24.58
N GLY A 164 -24.15 7.20 -23.57
CA GLY A 164 -25.59 7.41 -23.70
C GLY A 164 -26.36 6.15 -24.08
N THR A 165 -25.87 4.97 -23.69
CA THR A 165 -26.58 3.71 -23.94
C THR A 165 -27.73 3.56 -22.95
N GLU A 166 -28.95 3.36 -23.45
CA GLU A 166 -30.09 3.03 -22.59
C GLU A 166 -29.95 1.62 -22.02
N VAL A 167 -30.21 1.48 -20.71
CA VAL A 167 -30.10 0.24 -19.94
C VAL A 167 -31.45 -0.04 -19.28
N GLU A 168 -31.92 -1.29 -19.32
CA GLU A 168 -33.21 -1.69 -18.75
C GLU A 168 -33.14 -1.85 -17.23
N ASP A 169 -34.10 -1.30 -16.48
CA ASP A 169 -34.01 -1.22 -15.01
C ASP A 169 -34.09 -2.55 -14.29
N GLU A 170 -34.99 -3.42 -14.74
CA GLU A 170 -35.44 -4.56 -13.95
C GLU A 170 -34.39 -5.67 -13.89
N VAL A 171 -33.71 -5.94 -15.01
CA VAL A 171 -32.75 -7.04 -15.14
C VAL A 171 -31.33 -6.59 -14.83
N ASP A 172 -30.96 -5.37 -15.23
CA ASP A 172 -29.55 -4.98 -15.30
C ASP A 172 -29.03 -4.21 -14.08
N LEU A 173 -29.92 -3.63 -13.26
CA LEU A 173 -29.55 -2.73 -12.17
C LEU A 173 -29.92 -3.28 -10.76
N GLU A 174 -30.11 -4.58 -10.61
CA GLU A 174 -30.42 -5.20 -9.32
C GLU A 174 -29.18 -5.52 -8.47
N ILE A 175 -28.16 -6.10 -9.11
CA ILE A 175 -27.01 -6.71 -8.44
C ILE A 175 -25.74 -5.97 -8.81
N PHE A 176 -24.94 -5.62 -7.79
CA PHE A 176 -23.62 -5.07 -8.01
C PHE A 176 -22.63 -6.17 -8.44
N ASN A 177 -21.87 -5.90 -9.50
CA ASN A 177 -20.76 -6.75 -9.93
C ASN A 177 -19.43 -6.07 -9.58
N THR A 178 -19.05 -6.16 -8.31
CA THR A 178 -17.88 -5.46 -7.78
C THR A 178 -16.66 -6.38 -7.66
N THR A 179 -15.55 -5.99 -8.30
CA THR A 179 -14.24 -6.60 -8.06
C THR A 179 -13.45 -5.78 -7.05
N LEU A 180 -12.86 -6.43 -6.04
CA LEU A 180 -12.18 -5.75 -4.95
C LEU A 180 -10.71 -6.18 -4.86
N SER A 181 -9.80 -5.23 -4.65
CA SER A 181 -8.37 -5.49 -4.50
C SER A 181 -7.75 -4.64 -3.39
N ILE A 182 -6.70 -5.17 -2.74
CA ILE A 182 -5.87 -4.41 -1.80
C ILE A 182 -4.54 -4.12 -2.48
N MET A 183 -4.17 -2.85 -2.54
CA MET A 183 -2.90 -2.38 -3.08
C MET A 183 -1.99 -1.94 -1.94
N ALA A 184 -0.98 -2.77 -1.66
CA ALA A 184 0.07 -2.46 -0.70
C ALA A 184 1.25 -1.77 -1.40
N PRO A 185 2.02 -0.91 -0.71
CA PRO A 185 3.17 -0.25 -1.30
C PRO A 185 4.26 -1.27 -1.59
N VAL A 186 4.84 -1.18 -2.79
CA VAL A 186 5.94 -2.02 -3.22
C VAL A 186 7.27 -1.30 -2.99
N ASN A 187 8.30 -2.06 -2.63
CA ASN A 187 9.65 -1.51 -2.54
C ASN A 187 10.10 -1.02 -3.92
N ALA A 188 10.66 0.18 -3.96
CA ALA A 188 11.22 0.72 -5.19
C ALA A 188 12.32 -0.23 -5.73
N PRO A 189 12.46 -0.34 -7.05
CA PRO A 189 13.58 -1.08 -7.63
C PRO A 189 14.91 -0.47 -7.15
N GLY A 190 15.89 -1.31 -6.88
CA GLY A 190 17.24 -0.87 -6.54
C GLY A 190 17.89 -0.11 -7.69
N PRO A 191 18.95 0.66 -7.43
CA PRO A 191 19.66 1.38 -8.48
C PRO A 191 20.27 0.39 -9.49
N GLU A 192 20.10 0.66 -10.78
CA GLU A 192 20.70 -0.12 -11.85
C GLU A 192 22.21 0.20 -11.93
N THR A 193 23.01 -0.50 -11.13
CA THR A 193 24.46 -0.27 -11.09
C THR A 193 25.23 -1.12 -12.09
N ALA A 194 24.58 -2.06 -12.80
CA ALA A 194 25.24 -2.99 -13.71
C ALA A 194 26.08 -2.28 -14.78
N PHE A 195 25.51 -1.30 -15.48
CA PHE A 195 26.22 -0.50 -16.48
C PHE A 195 27.38 0.30 -15.89
N PHE A 196 27.21 0.83 -14.67
CA PHE A 196 28.27 1.59 -14.00
C PHE A 196 29.42 0.67 -13.58
N LEU A 197 29.12 -0.52 -13.04
CA LEU A 197 30.13 -1.52 -12.68
C LEU A 197 30.88 -1.99 -13.91
N GLU A 198 30.20 -2.36 -14.98
CA GLU A 198 30.84 -2.78 -16.23
C GLU A 198 31.74 -1.68 -16.78
N ARG A 199 31.27 -0.42 -16.77
CA ARG A 199 32.09 0.72 -17.18
C ARG A 199 33.34 0.86 -16.30
N MET A 200 33.19 0.78 -14.98
CA MET A 200 34.32 0.85 -14.05
C MET A 200 35.30 -0.30 -14.26
N GLU A 201 34.81 -1.51 -14.52
CA GLU A 201 35.62 -2.69 -14.83
C GLU A 201 36.39 -2.49 -16.13
N GLN A 202 35.73 -2.06 -17.21
CA GLN A 202 36.40 -1.75 -18.48
C GLN A 202 37.46 -0.64 -18.31
N GLU A 203 37.17 0.40 -17.53
CA GLU A 203 38.15 1.44 -17.23
C GLU A 203 39.32 0.89 -16.39
N SER A 204 39.04 0.01 -15.41
CA SER A 204 40.07 -0.64 -14.60
C SER A 204 40.95 -1.60 -15.41
N GLU A 205 40.35 -2.33 -16.36
CA GLU A 205 41.06 -3.22 -17.27
C GLU A 205 41.94 -2.44 -18.24
N LYS A 206 41.42 -1.32 -18.78
CA LYS A 206 42.21 -0.41 -19.62
C LYS A 206 43.40 0.16 -18.84
N LYS A 207 43.18 0.54 -17.57
CA LYS A 207 44.25 0.97 -16.65
C LYS A 207 45.29 -0.12 -16.40
N GLY A 208 44.85 -1.38 -16.21
CA GLY A 208 45.74 -2.52 -15.98
C GLY A 208 46.52 -2.98 -17.22
N LYS A 209 45.88 -2.95 -18.41
CA LYS A 209 46.48 -3.38 -19.68
C LYS A 209 47.52 -2.38 -20.22
N ASN A 210 47.31 -1.08 -20.04
CA ASN A 210 48.24 -0.02 -20.49
C ASN A 210 48.71 0.91 -19.35
N PRO A 211 49.60 0.45 -18.43
CA PRO A 211 50.14 1.29 -17.37
C PRO A 211 50.96 2.49 -17.88
N GLN A 212 51.46 2.41 -19.11
CA GLN A 212 52.30 3.45 -19.73
C GLN A 212 51.49 4.66 -20.24
N GLU A 213 50.20 4.49 -20.54
CA GLU A 213 49.30 5.58 -20.98
C GLU A 213 48.78 6.43 -19.82
N GLN A 214 48.76 5.87 -18.62
CA GLN A 214 48.36 6.54 -17.38
C GLN A 214 49.53 7.27 -16.67
N LYS A 215 50.76 7.19 -17.20
CA LYS A 215 51.90 7.96 -16.66
C LYS A 215 51.68 9.45 -16.98
N SER A 216 51.84 10.32 -15.98
CA SER A 216 51.76 11.78 -16.15
C SER A 216 52.63 12.24 -17.33
N PHE A 217 52.20 13.29 -18.03
CA PHE A 217 52.91 13.84 -19.21
C PHE A 217 54.41 14.04 -18.95
N ILE A 218 54.75 14.54 -17.76
CA ILE A 218 56.14 14.74 -17.33
C ILE A 218 56.89 13.40 -17.25
N ALA A 219 56.26 12.35 -16.72
CA ALA A 219 56.85 11.02 -16.63
C ALA A 219 57.01 10.35 -18.01
N LYS A 220 56.14 10.65 -18.97
CA LYS A 220 56.24 10.11 -20.34
C LYS A 220 57.30 10.84 -21.19
N TYR A 221 57.50 12.13 -20.95
CA TYR A 221 58.34 12.99 -21.80
C TYR A 221 59.50 13.66 -21.04
N TRP A 222 59.91 13.13 -19.89
CA TRP A 222 60.96 13.73 -19.05
C TRP A 222 62.27 13.98 -19.82
N TYR A 223 62.63 13.10 -20.75
CA TYR A 223 63.82 13.24 -21.59
C TYR A 223 63.71 14.40 -22.60
N LEU A 224 62.51 14.68 -23.14
CA LEU A 224 62.28 15.83 -24.02
C LEU A 224 62.29 17.14 -23.23
N ILE A 225 61.72 17.14 -22.02
CA ILE A 225 61.75 18.30 -21.13
C ILE A 225 63.19 18.61 -20.73
N LEU A 226 63.97 17.60 -20.33
CA LEU A 226 65.38 17.76 -19.98
C LEU A 226 66.23 18.22 -21.18
N GLY A 227 66.05 17.59 -22.35
CA GLY A 227 66.75 17.96 -23.58
C GLY A 227 66.41 19.37 -24.05
N GLY A 228 65.13 19.76 -24.00
CA GLY A 228 64.68 21.11 -24.32
C GLY A 228 65.21 22.17 -23.36
N ALA A 229 65.28 21.87 -22.06
CA ALA A 229 65.86 22.78 -21.07
C ALA A 229 67.37 22.99 -21.27
N ILE A 230 68.12 21.92 -21.57
CA ILE A 230 69.55 22.03 -21.91
C ILE A 230 69.73 22.83 -23.20
N PHE A 231 68.94 22.55 -24.24
CA PHE A 231 68.97 23.30 -25.50
C PHE A 231 68.67 24.79 -25.28
N LEU A 232 67.69 25.12 -24.44
CA LEU A 232 67.35 26.50 -24.08
C LEU A 232 68.50 27.18 -23.29
N MET A 233 69.21 26.46 -22.41
CA MET A 233 70.37 27.00 -21.69
C MET A 233 71.57 27.23 -22.61
N VAL A 234 71.81 26.35 -23.57
CA VAL A 234 72.89 26.50 -24.55
C VAL A 234 72.57 27.63 -25.55
N THR A 235 71.31 27.80 -25.94
CA THR A 235 70.91 28.89 -26.84
C THR A 235 70.81 30.25 -26.16
N ASN A 236 70.42 30.32 -24.88
CA ASN A 236 70.51 31.56 -24.08
C ASN A 236 71.96 31.92 -23.74
N SER A 237 72.84 30.94 -23.48
CA SER A 237 74.28 31.20 -23.31
C SER A 237 75.01 31.49 -24.63
N ALA A 238 74.38 31.22 -25.78
CA ALA A 238 74.86 31.59 -27.10
C ALA A 238 74.31 32.93 -27.63
N GLN A 239 73.56 33.71 -26.83
CA GLN A 239 73.36 35.12 -27.14
C GLN A 239 74.72 35.83 -27.01
N PRO A 240 75.28 36.43 -28.09
CA PRO A 240 76.45 37.29 -27.95
C PRO A 240 76.08 38.45 -27.01
N PRO A 241 77.00 38.94 -26.16
CA PRO A 241 76.69 39.99 -25.21
C PRO A 241 76.09 41.17 -25.97
N ALA A 242 74.83 41.50 -25.67
CA ALA A 242 74.21 42.73 -26.13
C ALA A 242 75.03 43.88 -25.54
N GLY A 243 75.70 44.62 -26.42
CA GLY A 243 76.62 45.68 -26.07
C GLY A 243 76.00 46.69 -25.11
N GLY A 244 76.72 46.97 -24.03
CA GLY A 244 76.46 48.04 -23.09
C GLY A 244 77.77 48.73 -22.75
N GLY A 245 78.24 49.60 -23.64
CA GLY A 245 79.34 50.50 -23.35
C GLY A 245 78.94 51.48 -22.24
N ARG A 246 79.75 51.55 -21.19
CA ARG A 246 79.86 52.73 -20.34
C ARG A 246 81.31 52.91 -19.94
N GLU A 247 81.91 53.92 -20.53
CA GLU A 247 83.15 54.56 -20.10
C GLU A 247 83.02 55.00 -18.64
N GLN A 248 84.07 54.80 -17.84
CA GLN A 248 84.43 55.72 -16.76
C GLN A 248 85.89 55.55 -16.35
N SER A 249 86.61 56.65 -16.55
CA SER A 249 87.86 57.16 -15.94
C SER A 249 89.15 56.35 -15.97
#